data_AF-A0A956I830-F1
#
_entry.id   AF-A0A956I830-F1
#
_cell.length_a   1.000
_cell.length_b   1.000
_cell.length_c   1.000
_cell.angle_alpha   90.00
_cell.angle_beta   90.00
_cell.angle_gamma   90.00
#
_symmetry.space_group_name_H-M   'P 1'
#
loop_
_entity.id
_entity.type
_entity.pdbx_description
1 polymer ?
#
loop_
_entity_poly.entity_id
_entity_poly.type
_entity_poly.pdbx_seq_one_letter_code
_entity_poly.pdbx_strand_id
1 'polypeptide(L)'
;MRADLLALTPESVASLANWGLVKRALKEIDAGQGPSLAEEDDGTVVGTFGDGTVARLSPGVSLRDTRCSCPATGVCRHRVATALAYPAFAKSALAESGGGEEDATDAKTFEAWSPGEIVDEALDGLGRRTLDEAKTARRRGLVAVVRRASADEPTPSAELPSCTVRFLVPRDLAYARCDCRLAQGCSHVVLAVWAFREADARDASASELTVELRDAGARADEHGPLDDAVGLARHLVVDGVTHAREALSQRFERLRRALASEGHVWPEDALEDLERALARYRSRSARYRAEDVLAIAAELEARRRASRRDAALPAAHVLGTGEKHETALDHLRLVGLGARVEVEGPVRRVEVFLGEPDTGAVLVCSKEWSFEAPATPPIGAVDPVPDGPALARRKIAGATFGQLAAGQVVSRAAKRRANRAITFGSAHGSTSVVPQTGDWD
;
A
#
# COMPACT_ATOMS: atom_id res chain seq x y z
N MET A 1 18.44 -24.26 -24.52
CA MET A 1 17.52 -23.09 -24.52
C MET A 1 17.28 -22.61 -23.11
N ARG A 2 17.34 -21.30 -22.90
CA ARG A 2 17.21 -20.59 -21.62
C ARG A 2 15.78 -20.08 -21.41
N ALA A 3 14.99 -20.79 -20.61
CA ALA A 3 13.57 -20.46 -20.37
C ALA A 3 13.38 -19.09 -19.67
N ASP A 4 14.30 -18.71 -18.80
CA ASP A 4 14.31 -17.42 -18.11
C ASP A 4 14.47 -16.24 -19.08
N LEU A 5 15.35 -16.36 -20.09
CA LEU A 5 15.53 -15.34 -21.12
C LEU A 5 14.35 -15.24 -22.08
N LEU A 6 13.64 -16.36 -22.32
CA LEU A 6 12.42 -16.38 -23.13
C LEU A 6 11.24 -15.69 -22.43
N ALA A 7 11.21 -15.71 -21.09
CA ALA A 7 10.15 -15.10 -20.28
C ALA A 7 10.29 -13.57 -20.15
N LEU A 8 11.47 -13.00 -20.43
CA LEU A 8 11.72 -11.57 -20.26
C LEU A 8 11.03 -10.73 -21.34
N THR A 9 10.08 -9.88 -20.91
CA THR A 9 9.47 -8.84 -21.74
C THR A 9 10.25 -7.52 -21.70
N PRO A 10 10.09 -6.60 -22.68
CA PRO A 10 10.69 -5.26 -22.61
C PRO A 10 10.42 -4.52 -21.29
N GLU A 11 9.20 -4.64 -20.75
CA GLU A 11 8.76 -4.06 -19.48
C GLU A 11 9.49 -4.70 -18.29
N SER A 12 9.65 -6.02 -18.32
CA SER A 12 10.40 -6.78 -17.32
C SER A 12 11.87 -6.38 -17.32
N VAL A 13 12.49 -6.27 -18.51
CA VAL A 13 13.89 -5.82 -18.64
C VAL A 13 14.05 -4.35 -18.24
N ALA A 14 13.06 -3.50 -18.50
CA ALA A 14 13.07 -2.11 -18.06
C ALA A 14 13.08 -2.00 -16.52
N SER A 15 12.38 -2.92 -15.84
CA SER A 15 12.35 -3.03 -14.37
C SER A 15 13.68 -3.51 -13.78
N LEU A 16 14.49 -4.26 -14.54
CA LEU A 16 15.84 -4.69 -14.16
C LEU A 16 16.92 -3.63 -14.44
N ALA A 17 16.65 -2.72 -15.37
CA ALA A 17 17.60 -1.74 -15.89
C ALA A 17 17.01 -0.32 -15.86
N ASN A 18 16.71 0.23 -17.04
CA ASN A 18 15.89 1.42 -17.22
C ASN A 18 15.32 1.42 -18.64
N TRP A 19 14.20 2.11 -18.84
CA TRP A 19 13.55 2.25 -20.14
C TRP A 19 14.43 2.87 -21.22
N GLY A 20 15.38 3.74 -20.84
CA GLY A 20 16.31 4.36 -21.78
C GLY A 20 17.33 3.38 -22.39
N LEU A 21 17.70 2.32 -21.66
CA LEU A 21 18.55 1.24 -22.18
C LEU A 21 17.74 0.30 -23.07
N VAL A 22 16.51 -0.04 -22.66
CA VAL A 22 15.62 -0.93 -23.44
C VAL A 22 15.28 -0.31 -24.79
N LYS A 23 14.85 0.96 -24.83
CA LYS A 23 14.53 1.64 -26.10
C LYS A 23 15.73 1.73 -27.04
N ARG A 24 16.93 1.95 -26.51
CA ARG A 24 18.16 1.97 -27.32
C ARG A 24 18.50 0.60 -27.86
N ALA A 25 18.44 -0.44 -27.02
CA ALA A 25 18.69 -1.82 -27.42
C ALA A 25 17.71 -2.29 -28.50
N LEU A 26 16.40 -2.05 -28.33
CA LEU A 26 15.38 -2.39 -29.32
C LEU A 26 15.63 -1.67 -30.65
N LYS A 27 15.92 -0.37 -30.61
CA LYS A 27 16.24 0.41 -31.82
C LYS A 27 17.46 -0.14 -32.58
N GLU A 28 18.50 -0.58 -31.87
CA GLU A 28 19.69 -1.19 -32.49
C GLU A 28 19.38 -2.56 -33.09
N ILE A 29 18.59 -3.39 -32.40
CA ILE A 29 18.12 -4.69 -32.90
C ILE A 29 17.29 -4.49 -34.19
N ASP A 30 16.33 -3.57 -34.16
CA ASP A 30 15.47 -3.25 -35.32
C ASP A 30 16.27 -2.68 -36.50
N ALA A 31 17.37 -1.98 -36.21
CA ALA A 31 18.29 -1.45 -37.23
C ALA A 31 19.29 -2.50 -37.76
N GLY A 32 19.19 -3.77 -37.34
CA GLY A 32 20.13 -4.83 -37.74
C GLY A 32 21.52 -4.71 -37.11
N GLN A 33 21.67 -3.87 -36.07
CA GLN A 33 22.90 -3.66 -35.31
C GLN A 33 22.89 -4.44 -33.97
N GLY A 34 21.99 -5.41 -33.85
CA GLY A 34 21.90 -6.30 -32.68
C GLY A 34 23.10 -7.25 -32.54
N PRO A 35 23.23 -7.94 -31.39
CA PRO A 35 24.29 -8.90 -31.17
C PRO A 35 24.13 -10.14 -32.05
N SER A 36 25.26 -10.71 -32.50
CA SER A 36 25.32 -12.12 -32.90
C SER A 36 25.31 -12.99 -31.65
N LEU A 37 24.35 -13.92 -31.57
CA LEU A 37 24.14 -14.77 -30.41
C LEU A 37 24.70 -16.17 -30.64
N ALA A 38 25.32 -16.73 -29.60
CA ALA A 38 25.67 -18.14 -29.49
C ALA A 38 25.30 -18.65 -28.09
N GLU A 39 24.80 -19.88 -28.00
CA GLU A 39 24.53 -20.57 -26.75
C GLU A 39 25.61 -21.64 -26.54
N GLU A 40 26.31 -21.57 -25.41
CA GLU A 40 27.33 -22.55 -25.02
C GLU A 40 26.69 -23.77 -24.32
N ASP A 41 27.41 -24.88 -24.25
CA ASP A 41 26.93 -26.16 -23.66
C ASP A 41 26.52 -26.03 -22.18
N ASP A 42 27.05 -25.03 -21.46
CA ASP A 42 26.71 -24.73 -20.07
C ASP A 42 25.45 -23.85 -19.93
N GLY A 43 24.79 -23.48 -21.03
CA GLY A 43 23.63 -22.59 -21.07
C GLY A 43 23.98 -21.09 -21.01
N THR A 44 25.26 -20.72 -21.10
CA THR A 44 25.68 -19.32 -21.21
C THR A 44 25.35 -18.78 -22.60
N VAL A 45 24.61 -17.68 -22.64
CA VAL A 45 24.30 -16.96 -23.89
C VAL A 45 25.34 -15.86 -24.09
N VAL A 46 26.03 -15.91 -25.21
CA VAL A 46 27.08 -14.96 -25.60
C VAL A 46 26.56 -14.07 -26.71
N GLY A 47 26.44 -12.78 -26.43
CA GLY A 47 26.14 -11.74 -27.42
C GLY A 47 27.39 -11.01 -27.84
N THR A 48 27.77 -11.14 -29.12
CA THR A 48 28.91 -10.44 -29.72
C THR A 48 28.42 -9.28 -30.58
N PHE A 49 28.89 -8.08 -30.29
CA PHE A 49 28.48 -6.86 -30.99
C PHE A 49 29.51 -6.45 -32.04
N GLY A 50 29.09 -5.69 -33.06
CA GLY A 50 29.98 -5.21 -34.13
C GLY A 50 31.11 -4.29 -33.65
N ASP A 51 31.01 -3.74 -32.44
CA ASP A 51 32.05 -2.95 -31.78
C ASP A 51 33.09 -3.81 -31.02
N GLY A 52 32.97 -5.14 -31.08
CA GLY A 52 33.84 -6.08 -30.37
C GLY A 52 33.45 -6.32 -28.90
N THR A 53 32.36 -5.70 -28.41
CA THR A 53 31.86 -5.95 -27.06
C THR A 53 31.23 -7.34 -26.98
N VAL A 54 31.45 -8.03 -25.87
CA VAL A 54 30.91 -9.37 -25.60
C VAL A 54 30.17 -9.35 -24.27
N ALA A 55 28.88 -9.68 -24.31
CA ALA A 55 28.04 -9.88 -23.14
C ALA A 55 27.79 -11.38 -22.91
N ARG A 56 27.98 -11.87 -21.68
CA ARG A 56 27.84 -13.28 -21.30
C ARG A 56 26.77 -13.42 -20.22
N LEU A 57 25.60 -13.93 -20.58
CA LEU A 57 24.49 -14.17 -19.68
C LEU A 57 24.55 -15.60 -19.16
N SER A 58 25.20 -15.82 -18.01
CA SER A 58 25.28 -17.14 -17.38
C SER A 58 23.97 -17.53 -16.67
N PRO A 59 23.64 -18.83 -16.59
CA PRO A 59 22.45 -19.30 -15.85
C PRO A 59 22.52 -18.95 -14.36
N GLY A 60 21.38 -18.61 -13.76
CA GLY A 60 21.26 -18.32 -12.32
C GLY A 60 21.95 -17.02 -11.85
N VAL A 61 22.48 -16.21 -12.76
CA VAL A 61 23.12 -14.92 -12.44
C VAL A 61 22.23 -13.78 -12.93
N SER A 62 21.98 -12.81 -12.05
CA SER A 62 21.14 -11.65 -12.38
C SER A 62 21.72 -10.85 -13.55
N LEU A 63 20.87 -10.17 -14.32
CA LEU A 63 21.29 -9.32 -15.45
C LEU A 63 22.30 -8.22 -15.06
N ARG A 64 22.36 -7.87 -13.76
CA ARG A 64 23.30 -6.89 -13.21
C ARG A 64 24.69 -7.50 -12.96
N ASP A 65 24.75 -8.78 -12.61
CA ASP A 65 25.98 -9.44 -12.16
C ASP A 65 26.62 -10.31 -13.26
N THR A 66 25.92 -10.52 -14.37
CA THR A 66 26.46 -11.16 -15.58
C THR A 66 27.64 -10.40 -16.17
N ARG A 67 28.58 -11.10 -16.83
CA ARG A 67 29.80 -10.45 -17.33
C ARG A 67 29.55 -9.73 -18.66
N CYS A 68 30.12 -8.56 -18.81
CA CYS A 68 30.21 -7.85 -20.09
C CYS A 68 31.60 -7.24 -20.22
N SER A 69 32.19 -7.25 -21.41
CA SER A 69 33.51 -6.63 -21.64
C SER A 69 33.46 -5.09 -21.70
N CYS A 70 32.27 -4.49 -21.66
CA CYS A 70 32.12 -3.04 -21.59
C CYS A 70 32.52 -2.48 -20.20
N PRO A 71 32.89 -1.19 -20.09
CA PRO A 71 33.32 -0.58 -18.82
C PRO A 71 32.18 -0.33 -17.81
N ALA A 72 30.93 -0.66 -18.13
CA ALA A 72 29.79 -0.41 -17.25
C ALA A 72 29.78 -1.36 -16.04
N THR A 73 29.60 -0.81 -14.84
CA THR A 73 29.58 -1.56 -13.57
C THR A 73 28.20 -2.09 -13.18
N GLY A 74 27.14 -1.60 -13.83
CA GLY A 74 25.76 -2.06 -13.67
C GLY A 74 25.21 -2.68 -14.95
N VAL A 75 23.88 -2.73 -15.06
CA VAL A 75 23.24 -3.20 -16.30
C VAL A 75 23.57 -2.25 -17.45
N CYS A 76 24.04 -2.80 -18.56
CA CYS A 76 24.43 -2.05 -19.75
C CYS A 76 23.54 -2.38 -20.95
N ARG A 77 23.63 -1.58 -22.01
CA ARG A 77 22.86 -1.79 -23.24
C ARG A 77 23.14 -3.16 -23.86
N HIS A 78 24.37 -3.66 -23.76
CA HIS A 78 24.80 -4.92 -24.37
C HIS A 78 24.14 -6.13 -23.70
N ARG A 79 24.07 -6.16 -22.37
CA ARG A 79 23.36 -7.21 -21.62
C ARG A 79 21.86 -7.20 -21.91
N VAL A 80 21.27 -6.01 -21.97
CA VAL A 80 19.85 -5.80 -22.30
C VAL A 80 19.55 -6.28 -23.73
N ALA A 81 20.35 -5.86 -24.71
CA ALA A 81 20.16 -6.26 -26.10
C ALA A 81 20.36 -7.78 -26.30
N THR A 82 21.32 -8.39 -25.61
CA THR A 82 21.53 -9.84 -25.62
C THR A 82 20.30 -10.58 -25.09
N ALA A 83 19.73 -10.13 -23.97
CA ALA A 83 18.53 -10.72 -23.39
C ALA A 83 17.29 -10.55 -24.31
N LEU A 84 17.09 -9.36 -24.88
CA LEU A 84 15.94 -9.06 -25.75
C LEU A 84 16.04 -9.71 -27.15
N ALA A 85 17.25 -9.96 -27.66
CA ALA A 85 17.47 -10.64 -28.93
C ALA A 85 17.36 -12.18 -28.82
N TYR A 86 17.47 -12.73 -27.60
CA TYR A 86 17.47 -14.18 -27.37
C TYR A 86 16.20 -14.90 -27.86
N PRO A 87 14.96 -14.40 -27.65
CA PRO A 87 13.77 -15.07 -28.15
C PRO A 87 13.74 -15.24 -29.67
N ALA A 88 14.22 -14.25 -30.42
CA ALA A 88 14.31 -14.34 -31.88
C ALA A 88 15.37 -15.36 -32.31
N PHE A 89 16.53 -15.37 -31.65
CA PHE A 89 17.59 -16.35 -31.90
C PHE A 89 17.13 -17.79 -31.62
N ALA A 90 16.47 -18.04 -30.48
CA ALA A 90 15.96 -19.36 -30.13
C ALA A 90 14.95 -19.87 -31.15
N LYS A 91 14.08 -18.99 -31.68
CA LYS A 91 13.12 -19.33 -32.73
C LYS A 91 13.81 -19.73 -34.04
N SER A 92 14.87 -19.01 -34.44
CA SER A 92 15.64 -19.34 -35.65
C SER A 92 16.42 -20.65 -35.51
N ALA A 93 17.02 -20.91 -34.35
CA ALA A 93 17.75 -22.17 -34.09
C ALA A 93 16.84 -23.42 -34.12
N LEU A 94 15.58 -23.26 -33.67
CA LEU A 94 14.53 -24.29 -33.79
C LEU A 94 14.14 -24.57 -35.26
N ALA A 95 14.08 -23.55 -36.09
CA ALA A 95 13.75 -23.70 -37.52
C ALA A 95 14.89 -24.36 -38.32
N GLU A 96 16.14 -24.10 -37.97
CA GLU A 96 17.32 -24.67 -38.65
C GLU A 96 17.59 -26.14 -38.28
N SER A 97 17.08 -26.62 -37.14
CA SER A 97 17.26 -27.99 -36.65
C SER A 97 16.23 -29.00 -37.19
N GLY A 98 15.39 -28.61 -38.16
CA GLY A 98 14.54 -29.53 -38.92
C GLY A 98 13.27 -30.01 -38.18
N GLY A 99 12.80 -29.27 -37.17
CA GLY A 99 11.47 -29.47 -36.61
C GLY A 99 10.40 -29.13 -37.66
N GLY A 100 9.68 -30.13 -38.14
CA GLY A 100 8.66 -29.99 -39.19
C GLY A 100 7.60 -28.92 -38.88
N GLU A 101 7.12 -28.28 -39.94
CA GLU A 101 6.14 -27.18 -39.96
C GLU A 101 4.73 -27.53 -39.41
N GLU A 102 4.52 -28.65 -38.72
CA GLU A 102 3.20 -29.05 -38.20
C GLU A 102 2.91 -28.62 -36.73
N ASP A 103 3.89 -28.05 -36.00
CA ASP A 103 3.66 -27.48 -34.64
C ASP A 103 3.90 -25.95 -34.57
N ALA A 104 4.04 -25.27 -35.70
CA ALA A 104 4.32 -23.83 -35.76
C ALA A 104 3.05 -22.94 -35.67
N THR A 105 2.00 -23.42 -34.99
CA THR A 105 0.82 -22.61 -34.63
C THR A 105 0.42 -22.73 -33.16
N ASP A 106 1.35 -23.01 -32.24
CA ASP A 106 1.09 -22.66 -30.83
C ASP A 106 1.37 -21.15 -30.64
N ALA A 107 0.34 -20.36 -30.91
CA ALA A 107 0.22 -19.01 -30.39
C ALA A 107 0.49 -19.07 -28.89
N LYS A 108 1.62 -18.50 -28.44
CA LYS A 108 2.08 -18.41 -27.03
C LYS A 108 0.90 -18.55 -26.06
N THR A 109 0.58 -19.78 -25.67
CA THR A 109 -0.43 -19.99 -24.65
C THR A 109 0.19 -19.44 -23.40
N PHE A 110 -0.37 -18.34 -22.89
CA PHE A 110 -0.02 -17.80 -21.59
C PHE A 110 -0.10 -18.95 -20.58
N GLU A 111 1.05 -19.46 -20.14
CA GLU A 111 1.11 -20.53 -19.16
C GLU A 111 0.92 -19.89 -17.79
N ALA A 112 -0.28 -20.06 -17.23
CA ALA A 112 -0.59 -19.60 -15.90
C ALA A 112 0.28 -20.37 -14.89
N TRP A 113 1.16 -19.65 -14.19
CA TRP A 113 1.97 -20.18 -13.10
C TRP A 113 1.74 -19.34 -11.84
N SER A 114 1.89 -19.95 -10.66
CA SER A 114 1.83 -19.24 -9.39
C SER A 114 3.21 -19.12 -8.74
N PRO A 115 3.61 -17.92 -8.26
CA PRO A 115 4.73 -17.77 -7.33
C PRO A 115 4.65 -18.66 -6.08
N GLY A 116 3.46 -19.15 -5.71
CA GLY A 116 3.26 -20.10 -4.62
C GLY A 116 3.95 -21.45 -4.86
N GLU A 117 4.20 -21.82 -6.12
CA GLU A 117 4.92 -23.05 -6.53
C GLU A 117 6.43 -23.01 -6.23
N ILE A 118 6.99 -21.84 -5.90
CA ILE A 118 8.41 -21.70 -5.56
C ILE A 118 8.66 -22.49 -4.27
N VAL A 119 9.56 -23.48 -4.33
CA VAL A 119 9.84 -24.40 -3.23
C VAL A 119 10.63 -23.74 -2.10
N ASP A 120 10.56 -24.32 -0.90
CA ASP A 120 11.19 -23.75 0.30
C ASP A 120 12.72 -23.69 0.19
N GLU A 121 13.34 -24.62 -0.55
CA GLU A 121 14.79 -24.63 -0.79
C GLU A 121 15.26 -23.37 -1.54
N ALA A 122 14.43 -22.83 -2.44
CA ALA A 122 14.72 -21.59 -3.16
C ALA A 122 14.61 -20.38 -2.21
N LEU A 123 13.65 -20.40 -1.28
CA LEU A 123 13.50 -19.38 -0.25
C LEU A 123 14.66 -19.42 0.75
N ASP A 124 15.14 -20.62 1.11
CA ASP A 124 16.30 -20.80 1.98
C ASP A 124 17.56 -20.14 1.41
N GLY A 125 17.70 -20.12 0.08
CA GLY A 125 18.77 -19.42 -0.64
C GLY A 125 18.83 -17.91 -0.40
N LEU A 126 17.76 -17.28 0.08
CA LEU A 126 17.73 -15.85 0.44
C LEU A 126 18.40 -15.54 1.79
N GLY A 127 18.73 -16.58 2.56
CA GLY A 127 19.46 -16.48 3.82
C GLY A 127 18.58 -16.43 5.06
N ARG A 128 19.11 -16.99 6.15
CA ARG A 128 18.42 -17.19 7.43
C ARG A 128 17.81 -15.92 8.02
N ARG A 129 18.53 -14.80 7.98
CA ARG A 129 18.04 -13.52 8.50
C ARG A 129 16.76 -13.06 7.80
N THR A 130 16.74 -13.15 6.47
CA THR A 130 15.61 -12.78 5.62
C THR A 130 14.38 -13.62 5.97
N LEU A 131 14.56 -14.92 6.18
CA LEU A 131 13.50 -15.84 6.60
C LEU A 131 12.99 -15.53 8.00
N ASP A 132 13.88 -15.24 8.95
CA ASP A 132 13.49 -14.93 10.33
C ASP A 132 12.70 -13.61 10.42
N GLU A 133 13.06 -12.61 9.61
CA GLU A 133 12.31 -11.36 9.45
C GLU A 133 10.92 -11.62 8.85
N ALA A 134 10.82 -12.44 7.79
CA ALA A 134 9.55 -12.83 7.19
C ALA A 134 8.65 -13.61 8.16
N LYS A 135 9.20 -14.60 8.89
CA LYS A 135 8.48 -15.35 9.93
C LYS A 135 7.97 -14.43 11.03
N THR A 136 8.76 -13.44 11.43
CA THR A 136 8.36 -12.46 12.44
C THR A 136 7.22 -11.58 11.95
N ALA A 137 7.25 -11.13 10.69
CA ALA A 137 6.17 -10.38 10.08
C ALA A 137 4.88 -11.22 9.98
N ARG A 138 4.97 -12.48 9.52
CA ARG A 138 3.84 -13.42 9.47
C ARG A 138 3.21 -13.66 10.85
N ARG A 139 4.03 -13.85 11.89
CA ARG A 139 3.53 -14.02 13.27
C ARG A 139 2.72 -12.82 13.78
N ARG A 140 3.03 -11.62 13.30
CA ARG A 140 2.30 -10.39 13.67
C ARG A 140 0.95 -10.28 12.94
N GLY A 141 0.69 -11.13 11.96
CA GLY A 141 -0.43 -10.98 11.05
C GLY A 141 -0.15 -9.87 10.05
N LEU A 142 -0.29 -10.16 8.77
CA LEU A 142 -0.31 -9.13 7.74
C LEU A 142 -1.28 -9.51 6.63
N VAL A 143 -1.87 -8.48 6.03
CA VAL A 143 -2.75 -8.64 4.87
C VAL A 143 -1.95 -8.39 3.61
N ALA A 144 -2.16 -9.22 2.60
CA ALA A 144 -1.58 -9.06 1.28
C ALA A 144 -2.67 -9.14 0.22
N VAL A 145 -2.57 -8.33 -0.83
CA VAL A 145 -3.40 -8.47 -2.03
C VAL A 145 -2.57 -9.18 -3.10
N VAL A 146 -3.02 -10.34 -3.52
CA VAL A 146 -2.38 -11.17 -4.54
C VAL A 146 -3.07 -10.90 -5.87
N ARG A 147 -2.30 -10.55 -6.90
CA ARG A 147 -2.74 -10.41 -8.29
C ARG A 147 -2.03 -11.46 -9.14
N ARG A 148 -2.81 -12.34 -9.75
CA ARG A 148 -2.29 -13.39 -10.63
C ARG A 148 -2.02 -12.83 -12.01
N ALA A 149 -1.07 -13.46 -12.69
CA ALA A 149 -0.78 -13.10 -14.06
C ALA A 149 -1.98 -13.43 -14.98
N SER A 150 -2.21 -12.59 -15.97
CA SER A 150 -3.23 -12.75 -17.01
C SER A 150 -2.64 -12.41 -18.37
N ALA A 151 -3.41 -12.59 -19.44
CA ALA A 151 -2.99 -12.19 -20.78
C ALA A 151 -2.71 -10.68 -20.88
N ASP A 152 -3.47 -9.84 -20.15
CA ASP A 152 -3.32 -8.38 -20.16
C ASP A 152 -2.20 -7.91 -19.22
N GLU A 153 -2.02 -8.58 -18.09
CA GLU A 153 -0.96 -8.30 -17.12
C GLU A 153 -0.19 -9.59 -16.78
N PRO A 154 0.88 -9.91 -17.52
CA PRO A 154 1.53 -11.22 -17.44
C PRO A 154 2.45 -11.38 -16.22
N THR A 155 2.57 -10.36 -15.38
CA THR A 155 3.46 -10.36 -14.20
C THR A 155 2.64 -10.53 -12.92
N PRO A 156 2.73 -11.67 -12.22
CA PRO A 156 2.05 -11.84 -10.96
C PRO A 156 2.69 -10.94 -9.89
N SER A 157 1.86 -10.36 -9.03
CA SER A 157 2.30 -9.44 -7.99
C SER A 157 1.59 -9.65 -6.65
N ALA A 158 2.28 -9.28 -5.57
CA ALA A 158 1.72 -9.26 -4.22
C ALA A 158 1.95 -7.88 -3.61
N GLU A 159 0.86 -7.20 -3.27
CA GLU A 159 0.85 -5.93 -2.56
C GLU A 159 0.79 -6.21 -1.05
N LEU A 160 1.88 -5.87 -0.36
CA LEU A 160 2.03 -5.97 1.09
C LEU A 160 1.85 -4.56 1.70
N PRO A 161 1.63 -4.41 3.02
CA PRO A 161 1.29 -3.13 3.63
C PRO A 161 2.31 -1.99 3.40
N SER A 162 3.57 -2.33 3.13
CA SER A 162 4.65 -1.35 2.94
C SER A 162 5.37 -1.45 1.59
N CYS A 163 4.97 -2.37 0.72
CA CYS A 163 5.72 -2.67 -0.51
C CYS A 163 4.97 -3.59 -1.46
N THR A 164 5.28 -3.52 -2.75
CA THR A 164 4.77 -4.43 -3.78
C THR A 164 5.89 -5.33 -4.29
N VAL A 165 5.63 -6.63 -4.41
CA VAL A 165 6.53 -7.62 -5.01
C VAL A 165 5.99 -8.07 -6.36
N ARG A 166 6.85 -8.15 -7.39
CA ARG A 166 6.55 -8.61 -8.74
C ARG A 166 7.47 -9.77 -9.13
N PHE A 167 6.95 -10.81 -9.74
CA PHE A 167 7.73 -11.98 -10.17
C PHE A 167 7.89 -11.99 -11.70
N LEU A 168 9.04 -11.47 -12.17
CA LEU A 168 9.24 -11.19 -13.60
C LEU A 168 9.56 -12.45 -14.43
N VAL A 169 10.08 -13.50 -13.79
CA VAL A 169 10.41 -14.77 -14.45
C VAL A 169 9.78 -15.91 -13.65
N PRO A 170 9.10 -16.87 -14.33
CA PRO A 170 8.53 -18.03 -13.68
C PRO A 170 9.54 -18.81 -12.83
N ARG A 171 9.18 -19.03 -11.58
CA ARG A 171 9.89 -19.89 -10.61
C ARG A 171 11.34 -19.48 -10.28
N ASP A 172 11.79 -18.29 -10.72
CA ASP A 172 13.14 -17.78 -10.46
C ASP A 172 13.12 -16.53 -9.57
N LEU A 173 13.52 -16.70 -8.31
CA LEU A 173 13.58 -15.62 -7.32
C LEU A 173 14.64 -14.55 -7.62
N ALA A 174 15.64 -14.83 -8.46
CA ALA A 174 16.63 -13.83 -8.87
C ALA A 174 15.98 -12.64 -9.60
N TYR A 175 14.82 -12.89 -10.20
CA TYR A 175 14.03 -11.91 -10.95
C TYR A 175 12.82 -11.38 -10.18
N ALA A 176 12.61 -11.82 -8.92
CA ALA A 176 11.62 -11.22 -8.04
C ALA A 176 12.07 -9.80 -7.64
N ARG A 177 11.16 -8.82 -7.78
CA ARG A 177 11.44 -7.40 -7.48
C ARG A 177 10.46 -6.84 -6.49
N CYS A 178 11.01 -6.17 -5.49
CA CYS A 178 10.27 -5.44 -4.46
C CYS A 178 10.56 -3.95 -4.61
N ASP A 179 9.58 -3.08 -4.39
CA ASP A 179 9.78 -1.62 -4.36
C ASP A 179 10.42 -1.10 -3.05
N CYS A 180 10.77 -1.99 -2.12
CA CYS A 180 11.53 -1.63 -0.93
C CYS A 180 12.98 -1.24 -1.26
N ARG A 181 13.70 -0.65 -0.29
CA ARG A 181 15.08 -0.18 -0.45
C ARG A 181 16.08 -1.26 -0.93
N LEU A 182 15.86 -2.53 -0.59
CA LEU A 182 16.74 -3.63 -1.00
C LEU A 182 16.51 -4.08 -2.45
N ALA A 183 15.34 -3.77 -3.02
CA ALA A 183 14.87 -4.12 -4.35
C ALA A 183 14.75 -5.62 -4.70
N GLN A 184 15.63 -6.48 -4.16
CA GLN A 184 15.68 -7.91 -4.41
C GLN A 184 16.16 -8.67 -3.17
N GLY A 185 15.80 -9.95 -3.05
CA GLY A 185 16.25 -10.83 -1.96
C GLY A 185 15.87 -10.38 -0.55
N CYS A 186 14.80 -9.59 -0.40
CA CYS A 186 14.31 -9.12 0.89
C CYS A 186 13.23 -10.05 1.47
N SER A 187 12.90 -9.87 2.76
CA SER A 187 11.89 -10.67 3.47
C SER A 187 10.50 -10.55 2.85
N HIS A 188 10.21 -9.45 2.14
CA HIS A 188 8.96 -9.27 1.40
C HIS A 188 8.77 -10.29 0.27
N VAL A 189 9.85 -10.76 -0.37
CA VAL A 189 9.75 -11.79 -1.41
C VAL A 189 9.26 -13.11 -0.82
N VAL A 190 9.75 -13.47 0.37
CA VAL A 190 9.30 -14.65 1.12
C VAL A 190 7.82 -14.51 1.49
N LEU A 191 7.43 -13.35 2.04
CA LEU A 191 6.04 -13.06 2.39
C LEU A 191 5.12 -13.11 1.16
N ALA A 192 5.55 -12.58 0.02
CA ALA A 192 4.80 -12.64 -1.22
C ALA A 192 4.57 -14.08 -1.69
N VAL A 193 5.60 -14.94 -1.67
CA VAL A 193 5.43 -16.37 -2.00
C VAL A 193 4.44 -17.05 -1.05
N TRP A 194 4.52 -16.78 0.26
CA TRP A 194 3.53 -17.31 1.20
C TRP A 194 2.12 -16.77 0.96
N ALA A 195 1.98 -15.51 0.52
CA ALA A 195 0.67 -14.93 0.17
C ALA A 195 0.06 -15.64 -1.04
N PHE A 196 0.85 -15.92 -2.07
CA PHE A 196 0.41 -16.74 -3.20
C PHE A 196 -0.02 -18.15 -2.75
N ARG A 197 0.76 -18.82 -1.89
CA ARG A 197 0.38 -20.14 -1.36
C ARG A 197 -0.96 -20.12 -0.60
N GLU A 198 -1.17 -19.11 0.24
CA GLU A 198 -2.44 -18.93 0.95
C GLU A 198 -3.59 -18.62 -0.03
N ALA A 199 -3.33 -17.80 -1.06
CA ALA A 199 -4.32 -17.48 -2.07
C ALA A 199 -4.69 -18.69 -2.93
N ASP A 200 -3.71 -19.52 -3.29
CA ASP A 200 -3.92 -20.74 -4.08
C ASP A 200 -4.70 -21.79 -3.29
N ALA A 201 -4.44 -21.89 -1.98
CA ALA A 201 -5.20 -22.76 -1.09
C ALA A 201 -6.66 -22.33 -0.91
N ARG A 202 -6.94 -21.02 -0.98
CA ARG A 202 -8.30 -20.47 -0.86
C ARG A 202 -9.08 -20.53 -2.18
N ASP A 203 -8.50 -19.97 -3.23
CA ASP A 203 -9.07 -19.94 -4.57
C ASP A 203 -7.97 -19.67 -5.62
N ALA A 204 -7.53 -20.73 -6.29
CA ALA A 204 -6.53 -20.66 -7.35
C ALA A 204 -7.07 -20.01 -8.66
N SER A 205 -8.39 -19.88 -8.82
CA SER A 205 -9.02 -19.36 -10.04
C SER A 205 -9.25 -17.85 -10.03
N ALA A 206 -9.29 -17.22 -8.85
CA ALA A 206 -9.48 -15.79 -8.71
C ALA A 206 -8.31 -14.99 -9.32
N SER A 207 -8.58 -13.96 -10.11
CA SER A 207 -7.52 -13.09 -10.67
C SER A 207 -6.85 -12.23 -9.60
N GLU A 208 -7.62 -11.80 -8.59
CA GLU A 208 -7.16 -11.04 -7.44
C GLU A 208 -7.76 -11.63 -6.16
N LEU A 209 -6.96 -11.73 -5.09
CA LEU A 209 -7.43 -12.20 -3.79
C LEU A 209 -6.70 -11.50 -2.64
N THR A 210 -7.46 -11.06 -1.65
CA THR A 210 -6.91 -10.52 -0.39
C THR A 210 -6.76 -11.65 0.61
N VAL A 211 -5.54 -11.89 1.08
CA VAL A 211 -5.19 -12.96 2.02
C VAL A 211 -4.53 -12.43 3.28
N GLU A 212 -4.62 -13.20 4.36
CA GLU A 212 -3.96 -12.89 5.62
C GLU A 212 -2.90 -13.94 5.89
N LEU A 213 -1.66 -13.49 6.02
CA LEU A 213 -0.56 -14.33 6.46
C LEU A 213 -0.51 -14.32 7.98
N ARG A 214 -0.91 -15.45 8.56
CA ARG A 214 -0.75 -15.74 9.98
C ARG A 214 -0.31 -17.19 10.19
N ASP A 215 0.09 -17.51 11.40
CA ASP A 215 0.33 -18.90 11.78
C ASP A 215 -1.02 -19.62 11.99
N ALA A 216 -1.12 -20.84 11.49
CA ALA A 216 -2.31 -21.69 11.60
C ALA A 216 -2.49 -22.13 13.06
N GLY A 217 -3.12 -21.28 13.87
CA GLY A 217 -3.33 -21.53 15.29
C GLY A 217 -4.11 -20.43 16.03
N ALA A 218 -4.12 -19.20 15.51
CA ALA A 218 -4.91 -18.11 16.08
C ALA A 218 -6.29 -18.03 15.40
N ARG A 219 -7.20 -18.98 15.68
CA ARG A 219 -8.63 -18.78 15.35
C ARG A 219 -9.24 -17.89 16.44
N ALA A 220 -9.84 -16.77 16.03
CA ALA A 220 -10.55 -15.81 16.89
C ALA A 220 -11.92 -16.35 17.36
N ASP A 221 -11.92 -17.50 18.03
CA ASP A 221 -13.12 -18.10 18.65
C ASP A 221 -13.28 -17.74 20.14
N GLU A 222 -12.34 -17.00 20.72
CA GLU A 222 -12.44 -16.54 22.12
C GLU A 222 -13.20 -15.21 22.24
N HIS A 223 -13.92 -15.06 23.36
CA HIS A 223 -14.53 -13.80 23.77
C HIS A 223 -13.41 -12.78 23.99
N GLY A 224 -13.31 -11.78 23.12
CA GLY A 224 -12.22 -10.82 23.12
C GLY A 224 -12.66 -9.37 23.37
N PRO A 225 -11.72 -8.42 23.41
CA PRO A 225 -11.98 -6.99 23.50
C PRO A 225 -13.00 -6.47 22.48
N LEU A 226 -13.07 -7.08 21.28
CA LEU A 226 -14.08 -6.77 20.28
C LEU A 226 -15.50 -7.18 20.71
N ASP A 227 -15.68 -8.34 21.34
CA ASP A 227 -16.97 -8.75 21.90
C ASP A 227 -17.41 -7.82 23.02
N ASP A 228 -16.47 -7.41 23.89
CA ASP A 228 -16.76 -6.47 24.97
C ASP A 228 -17.16 -5.08 24.44
N ALA A 229 -16.51 -4.61 23.38
CA ALA A 229 -16.85 -3.36 22.69
C ALA A 229 -18.24 -3.44 22.03
N VAL A 230 -18.54 -4.54 21.35
CA VAL A 230 -19.88 -4.81 20.80
C VAL A 230 -20.93 -4.92 21.91
N GLY A 231 -20.60 -5.55 23.04
CA GLY A 231 -21.47 -5.64 24.20
C GLY A 231 -21.81 -4.27 24.79
N LEU A 232 -20.81 -3.38 24.88
CA LEU A 232 -21.02 -1.99 25.27
C LEU A 232 -21.91 -1.24 24.27
N ALA A 233 -21.65 -1.36 22.97
CA ALA A 233 -22.46 -0.73 21.93
C ALA A 233 -23.92 -1.23 21.97
N ARG A 234 -24.13 -2.55 22.14
CA ARG A 234 -25.46 -3.14 22.29
C ARG A 234 -26.20 -2.61 23.51
N HIS A 235 -25.52 -2.49 24.65
CA HIS A 235 -26.11 -1.93 25.86
C HIS A 235 -26.59 -0.49 25.63
N LEU A 236 -25.81 0.34 24.91
CA LEU A 236 -26.22 1.70 24.57
C LEU A 236 -27.44 1.75 23.63
N VAL A 237 -27.56 0.80 22.71
CA VAL A 237 -28.72 0.71 21.79
C VAL A 237 -29.98 0.25 22.53
N VAL A 238 -29.87 -0.73 23.43
CA VAL A 238 -31.01 -1.29 24.18
C VAL A 238 -31.48 -0.35 25.28
N ASP A 239 -30.55 0.15 26.09
CA ASP A 239 -30.87 0.97 27.26
C ASP A 239 -31.02 2.45 26.89
N GLY A 240 -30.53 2.85 25.72
CA GLY A 240 -30.60 4.22 25.21
C GLY A 240 -29.47 5.12 25.73
N VAL A 241 -29.07 6.06 24.87
CA VAL A 241 -27.98 7.02 25.12
C VAL A 241 -28.25 7.92 26.33
N THR A 242 -29.51 8.15 26.69
CA THR A 242 -29.92 8.92 27.88
C THR A 242 -29.35 8.36 29.18
N HIS A 243 -29.11 7.04 29.24
CA HIS A 243 -28.59 6.35 30.42
C HIS A 243 -27.06 6.18 30.38
N ALA A 244 -26.39 6.67 29.33
CA ALA A 244 -24.95 6.61 29.16
C ALA A 244 -24.22 7.64 30.06
N ARG A 245 -24.07 7.30 31.34
CA ARG A 245 -23.42 8.14 32.36
C ARG A 245 -21.92 8.30 32.09
N GLU A 246 -21.34 9.37 32.65
CA GLU A 246 -19.90 9.64 32.61
C GLU A 246 -19.04 8.50 33.18
N ALA A 247 -19.61 7.68 34.07
CA ALA A 247 -18.99 6.46 34.58
C ALA A 247 -18.57 5.45 33.48
N LEU A 248 -19.11 5.56 32.27
CA LEU A 248 -18.71 4.74 31.13
C LEU A 248 -17.35 5.13 30.55
N SER A 249 -16.84 6.35 30.76
CA SER A 249 -15.57 6.80 30.15
C SER A 249 -14.38 5.93 30.56
N GLN A 250 -14.35 5.42 31.79
CA GLN A 250 -13.32 4.46 32.20
C GLN A 250 -13.45 3.11 31.46
N ARG A 251 -14.67 2.69 31.11
CA ARG A 251 -14.92 1.48 30.34
C ARG A 251 -14.49 1.66 28.87
N PHE A 252 -14.79 2.81 28.27
CA PHE A 252 -14.31 3.18 26.93
C PHE A 252 -12.78 3.17 26.85
N GLU A 253 -12.11 3.83 27.78
CA GLU A 253 -10.63 3.87 27.84
C GLU A 253 -10.02 2.46 27.97
N ARG A 254 -10.56 1.61 28.86
CA ARG A 254 -10.08 0.23 29.03
C ARG A 254 -10.24 -0.58 27.74
N LEU A 255 -11.39 -0.48 27.09
CA LEU A 255 -11.67 -1.22 25.86
C LEU A 255 -10.81 -0.72 24.70
N ARG A 256 -10.61 0.60 24.55
CA ARG A 256 -9.68 1.13 23.54
C ARG A 256 -8.26 0.60 23.75
N ARG A 257 -7.76 0.56 24.99
CA ARG A 257 -6.42 -0.02 25.26
C ARG A 257 -6.34 -1.51 24.94
N ALA A 258 -7.39 -2.27 25.25
CA ALA A 258 -7.45 -3.69 24.95
C ALA A 258 -7.47 -3.94 23.42
N LEU A 259 -8.29 -3.20 22.68
CA LEU A 259 -8.32 -3.23 21.21
C LEU A 259 -6.98 -2.82 20.60
N ALA A 260 -6.35 -1.75 21.11
CA ALA A 260 -5.04 -1.30 20.67
C ALA A 260 -3.96 -2.38 20.91
N SER A 261 -4.04 -3.13 22.02
CA SER A 261 -3.10 -4.20 22.32
C SER A 261 -3.21 -5.40 21.36
N GLU A 262 -4.38 -5.60 20.76
CA GLU A 262 -4.63 -6.60 19.72
C GLU A 262 -4.43 -6.05 18.30
N GLY A 263 -4.12 -4.76 18.15
CA GLY A 263 -3.98 -4.10 16.86
C GLY A 263 -5.32 -3.93 16.11
N HIS A 264 -6.44 -3.95 16.81
CA HIS A 264 -7.78 -3.74 16.24
C HIS A 264 -8.06 -2.25 16.01
N VAL A 265 -7.36 -1.67 15.03
CA VAL A 265 -7.37 -0.23 14.72
C VAL A 265 -8.78 0.27 14.40
N TRP A 266 -9.55 -0.45 13.58
CA TRP A 266 -10.87 0.05 13.17
C TRP A 266 -11.91 0.00 14.30
N PRO A 267 -12.01 -1.09 15.09
CA PRO A 267 -12.85 -1.09 16.28
C PRO A 267 -12.42 -0.05 17.33
N GLU A 268 -11.12 0.22 17.47
CA GLU A 268 -10.63 1.28 18.36
C GLU A 268 -11.13 2.66 17.93
N ASP A 269 -10.96 3.02 16.65
CA ASP A 269 -11.45 4.28 16.08
C ASP A 269 -12.97 4.40 16.21
N ALA A 270 -13.71 3.35 15.89
CA ALA A 270 -15.18 3.32 16.05
C ALA A 270 -15.59 3.55 17.52
N LEU A 271 -14.83 3.02 18.48
CA LEU A 271 -15.09 3.23 19.89
C LEU A 271 -14.76 4.67 20.35
N GLU A 272 -13.72 5.30 19.78
CA GLU A 272 -13.43 6.73 19.96
C GLU A 272 -14.57 7.62 19.44
N ASP A 273 -15.09 7.32 18.24
CA ASP A 273 -16.20 8.06 17.64
C ASP A 273 -17.51 7.87 18.41
N LEU A 274 -17.77 6.67 18.93
CA LEU A 274 -18.91 6.42 19.81
C LEU A 274 -18.82 7.24 21.11
N GLU A 275 -17.65 7.26 21.76
CA GLU A 275 -17.42 8.07 22.96
C GLU A 275 -17.66 9.56 22.70
N ARG A 276 -17.20 10.05 21.53
CA ARG A 276 -17.41 11.43 21.07
C ARG A 276 -18.88 11.75 20.81
N ALA A 277 -19.64 10.84 20.20
CA ALA A 277 -21.07 11.00 19.99
C ALA A 277 -21.84 11.08 21.32
N LEU A 278 -21.47 10.25 22.30
CA LEU A 278 -22.05 10.32 23.65
C LEU A 278 -21.69 11.61 24.38
N ALA A 279 -20.45 12.12 24.21
CA ALA A 279 -20.05 13.41 24.77
C ALA A 279 -20.89 14.56 24.20
N ARG A 280 -21.15 14.56 22.89
CA ARG A 280 -22.05 15.52 22.22
C ARG A 280 -23.47 15.45 22.79
N TYR A 281 -23.99 14.25 23.03
CA TYR A 281 -25.30 14.10 23.67
C TYR A 281 -25.33 14.73 25.06
N ARG A 282 -24.33 14.41 25.90
CA ARG A 282 -24.23 14.92 27.28
C ARG A 282 -24.12 16.44 27.34
N SER A 283 -23.35 17.04 26.43
CA SER A 283 -23.22 18.50 26.34
C SER A 283 -24.42 19.17 25.65
N ARG A 284 -25.48 18.42 25.32
CA ARG A 284 -26.66 18.89 24.56
C ARG A 284 -26.27 19.56 23.24
N SER A 285 -25.28 18.98 22.58
CA SER A 285 -24.72 19.52 21.37
C SER A 285 -25.71 19.42 20.21
N ALA A 286 -25.82 20.48 19.41
CA ALA A 286 -26.55 20.45 18.14
C ALA A 286 -25.91 19.50 17.11
N ARG A 287 -24.66 19.07 17.35
CA ARG A 287 -23.94 18.07 16.52
C ARG A 287 -24.29 16.63 16.88
N TYR A 288 -25.05 16.40 17.94
CA TYR A 288 -25.49 15.06 18.25
C TYR A 288 -26.47 14.58 17.17
N ARG A 289 -26.21 13.39 16.63
CA ARG A 289 -27.06 12.65 15.72
C ARG A 289 -27.24 11.25 16.28
N ALA A 290 -28.48 10.79 16.42
CA ALA A 290 -28.75 9.44 16.90
C ALA A 290 -28.33 8.40 15.85
N GLU A 291 -28.39 8.79 14.58
CA GLU A 291 -27.99 8.02 13.41
C GLU A 291 -26.50 7.65 13.47
N ASP A 292 -25.63 8.58 13.90
CA ASP A 292 -24.20 8.32 14.05
C ASP A 292 -23.94 7.21 15.09
N VAL A 293 -24.61 7.29 16.24
CA VAL A 293 -24.48 6.27 17.30
C VAL A 293 -24.91 4.89 16.78
N LEU A 294 -26.04 4.83 16.08
CA LEU A 294 -26.55 3.58 15.52
C LEU A 294 -25.63 3.03 14.43
N ALA A 295 -25.11 3.89 13.54
CA ALA A 295 -24.19 3.51 12.48
C ALA A 295 -22.90 2.91 13.04
N ILE A 296 -22.31 3.58 14.05
CA ILE A 296 -21.08 3.10 14.71
C ILE A 296 -21.32 1.78 15.46
N ALA A 297 -22.45 1.66 16.18
CA ALA A 297 -22.81 0.40 16.85
C ALA A 297 -23.03 -0.76 15.86
N ALA A 298 -23.67 -0.47 14.72
CA ALA A 298 -23.85 -1.43 13.65
C ALA A 298 -22.51 -1.82 12.98
N GLU A 299 -21.60 -0.87 12.80
CA GLU A 299 -20.25 -1.10 12.29
C GLU A 299 -19.47 -2.08 13.18
N LEU A 300 -19.45 -1.86 14.49
CA LEU A 300 -18.76 -2.76 15.45
C LEU A 300 -19.28 -4.20 15.35
N GLU A 301 -20.61 -4.38 15.31
CA GLU A 301 -21.21 -5.71 15.15
C GLU A 301 -20.94 -6.32 13.77
N ALA A 302 -20.95 -5.51 12.71
CA ALA A 302 -20.64 -5.96 11.35
C ALA A 302 -19.19 -6.45 11.25
N ARG A 303 -18.23 -5.70 11.79
CA ARG A 303 -16.81 -6.10 11.86
C ARG A 303 -16.62 -7.38 12.66
N ARG A 304 -17.27 -7.50 13.83
CA ARG A 304 -17.26 -8.75 14.62
C ARG A 304 -17.77 -9.94 13.82
N ARG A 305 -18.89 -9.81 13.12
CA ARG A 305 -19.44 -10.89 12.28
C ARG A 305 -18.53 -11.24 11.11
N ALA A 306 -18.01 -10.24 10.41
CA ALA A 306 -17.16 -10.43 9.24
C ALA A 306 -15.80 -11.05 9.62
N SER A 307 -15.22 -10.67 10.76
CA SER A 307 -13.95 -11.24 11.23
C SER A 307 -14.01 -12.73 11.62
N ARG A 308 -15.21 -13.25 11.90
CA ARG A 308 -15.43 -14.65 12.30
C ARG A 308 -15.81 -15.58 11.16
N ARG A 309 -16.16 -15.01 10.01
CA ARG A 309 -16.54 -15.79 8.83
C ARG A 309 -15.36 -15.83 7.88
N ASP A 310 -15.24 -16.95 7.19
CA ASP A 310 -14.43 -16.98 5.99
C ASP A 310 -15.21 -16.20 4.92
N ALA A 311 -14.73 -15.00 4.61
CA ALA A 311 -15.38 -14.03 3.75
C ALA A 311 -14.34 -13.48 2.76
N ALA A 312 -14.80 -12.67 1.79
CA ALA A 312 -13.92 -12.10 0.77
C ALA A 312 -12.74 -11.29 1.33
N LEU A 313 -12.90 -10.71 2.53
CA LEU A 313 -11.84 -9.97 3.23
C LEU A 313 -11.42 -10.75 4.49
N PRO A 314 -10.10 -10.94 4.71
CA PRO A 314 -9.60 -11.57 5.92
C PRO A 314 -9.94 -10.79 7.19
N ALA A 315 -9.94 -11.49 8.34
CA ALA A 315 -10.22 -10.90 9.64
C ALA A 315 -9.28 -9.74 9.97
N ALA A 316 -7.98 -9.88 9.70
CA ALA A 316 -7.03 -8.79 9.89
C ALA A 316 -7.40 -7.52 9.12
N HIS A 317 -7.90 -7.64 7.88
CA HIS A 317 -8.36 -6.49 7.10
C HIS A 317 -9.61 -5.86 7.72
N VAL A 318 -10.58 -6.70 8.09
CA VAL A 318 -11.84 -6.28 8.71
C VAL A 318 -11.64 -5.58 10.06
N LEU A 319 -10.58 -5.94 10.81
CA LEU A 319 -10.29 -5.41 12.13
C LEU A 319 -9.17 -4.35 12.14
N GLY A 320 -8.38 -4.28 11.07
CA GLY A 320 -7.24 -3.36 10.94
C GLY A 320 -5.97 -3.89 11.59
N THR A 321 -5.88 -5.20 11.80
CA THR A 321 -4.69 -5.84 12.36
C THR A 321 -3.51 -5.66 11.40
N GLY A 322 -2.42 -5.10 11.92
CA GLY A 322 -1.23 -4.76 11.13
C GLY A 322 -1.24 -3.34 10.57
N GLU A 323 -2.37 -2.65 10.59
CA GLU A 323 -2.42 -1.22 10.30
C GLU A 323 -1.82 -0.41 11.44
N LYS A 324 -1.18 0.70 11.11
CA LYS A 324 -0.73 1.67 12.12
C LYS A 324 -1.84 2.66 12.40
N HIS A 325 -2.24 2.75 13.66
CA HIS A 325 -3.20 3.77 14.12
C HIS A 325 -2.75 5.20 13.76
N GLU A 326 -1.44 5.45 13.86
CA GLU A 326 -0.80 6.69 13.44
C GLU A 326 0.47 6.38 12.65
N THR A 327 0.59 6.99 11.48
CA THR A 327 1.78 6.89 10.62
C THR A 327 2.42 8.25 10.48
N ALA A 328 3.69 8.36 10.86
CA ALA A 328 4.50 9.54 10.59
C ALA A 328 4.86 9.59 9.09
N LEU A 329 4.76 10.78 8.51
CA LEU A 329 5.00 11.04 7.10
C LEU A 329 6.17 12.02 6.96
N ASP A 330 7.22 11.59 6.25
CA ASP A 330 8.47 12.34 6.06
C ASP A 330 8.46 13.24 4.81
N HIS A 331 7.59 12.95 3.85
CA HIS A 331 7.36 13.81 2.70
C HIS A 331 5.94 13.64 2.19
N LEU A 332 5.14 14.69 2.33
CA LEU A 332 3.73 14.68 1.96
C LEU A 332 3.41 15.91 1.13
N ARG A 333 2.82 15.68 -0.05
CA ARG A 333 2.25 16.73 -0.91
C ARG A 333 0.74 16.60 -0.89
N LEU A 334 0.07 17.66 -0.46
CA LEU A 334 -1.39 17.75 -0.43
C LEU A 334 -1.87 18.98 -1.15
N VAL A 335 -3.14 18.94 -1.50
CA VAL A 335 -3.90 19.98 -2.16
C VAL A 335 -5.04 20.38 -1.24
N GLY A 336 -5.19 21.67 -0.95
CA GLY A 336 -6.38 22.19 -0.28
C GLY A 336 -7.63 22.06 -1.15
N LEU A 337 -8.63 21.34 -0.65
CA LEU A 337 -9.95 21.17 -1.30
C LEU A 337 -11.02 22.11 -0.71
N GLY A 338 -10.62 22.99 0.19
CA GLY A 338 -11.49 23.86 0.96
C GLY A 338 -11.59 23.49 2.44
N ALA A 339 -12.44 24.22 3.15
CA ALA A 339 -12.67 24.02 4.57
C ALA A 339 -14.16 24.16 4.92
N ARG A 340 -14.58 23.42 5.94
CA ARG A 340 -15.87 23.56 6.60
C ARG A 340 -15.67 24.20 7.96
N VAL A 341 -16.48 25.20 8.26
CA VAL A 341 -16.56 25.83 9.58
C VAL A 341 -17.90 25.45 10.20
N GLU A 342 -17.85 24.85 11.38
CA GLU A 342 -19.03 24.53 12.17
C GLU A 342 -19.10 25.46 13.38
N VAL A 343 -20.32 25.90 13.67
CA VAL A 343 -20.63 26.86 14.74
C VAL A 343 -21.58 26.20 15.73
N GLU A 344 -21.20 26.16 17.00
CA GLU A 344 -22.03 25.62 18.07
C GLU A 344 -21.91 26.50 19.32
N GLY A 345 -22.81 27.49 19.45
CA GLY A 345 -22.74 28.47 20.54
C GLY A 345 -21.35 29.14 20.58
N PRO A 346 -20.59 29.03 21.68
CA PRO A 346 -19.22 29.55 21.79
C PRO A 346 -18.15 28.71 21.09
N VAL A 347 -18.48 27.50 20.61
CA VAL A 347 -17.52 26.58 20.01
C VAL A 347 -17.42 26.85 18.50
N ARG A 348 -16.20 26.85 17.97
CA ARG A 348 -15.93 26.83 16.53
C ARG A 348 -15.07 25.64 16.20
N ARG A 349 -15.45 24.91 15.16
CA ARG A 349 -14.67 23.81 14.62
C ARG A 349 -14.37 24.09 13.15
N VAL A 350 -13.12 23.87 12.77
CA VAL A 350 -12.66 23.98 11.38
C VAL A 350 -12.16 22.63 10.94
N GLU A 351 -12.65 22.16 9.80
CA GLU A 351 -12.17 20.98 9.10
C GLU A 351 -11.63 21.42 7.74
N VAL A 352 -10.35 21.17 7.48
CA VAL A 352 -9.72 21.41 6.18
C VAL A 352 -9.57 20.08 5.47
N PHE A 353 -10.10 20.00 4.24
CA PHE A 353 -10.03 18.81 3.40
C PHE A 353 -8.83 18.94 2.48
N LEU A 354 -8.01 17.89 2.43
CA LEU A 354 -6.72 17.89 1.78
C LEU A 354 -6.59 16.65 0.88
N GLY A 355 -6.50 16.84 -0.42
CA GLY A 355 -6.31 15.76 -1.39
C GLY A 355 -4.83 15.41 -1.57
N GLU A 356 -4.50 14.12 -1.58
CA GLU A 356 -3.20 13.61 -2.02
C GLU A 356 -3.25 13.34 -3.53
N PRO A 357 -2.51 14.09 -4.37
CA PRO A 357 -2.66 14.01 -5.83
C PRO A 357 -2.36 12.63 -6.41
N ASP A 358 -1.41 11.91 -5.83
CA ASP A 358 -0.87 10.68 -6.42
C ASP A 358 -1.77 9.45 -6.11
N THR A 359 -2.54 9.50 -5.02
CA THR A 359 -3.41 8.39 -4.57
C THR A 359 -4.90 8.73 -4.66
N GLY A 360 -5.25 10.02 -4.81
CA GLY A 360 -6.63 10.51 -4.71
C GLY A 360 -7.20 10.49 -3.28
N ALA A 361 -6.40 10.16 -2.26
CA ALA A 361 -6.87 10.11 -0.89
C ALA A 361 -7.23 11.51 -0.37
N VAL A 362 -8.35 11.62 0.35
CA VAL A 362 -8.74 12.85 1.04
C VAL A 362 -8.47 12.71 2.54
N LEU A 363 -7.62 13.59 3.06
CA LEU A 363 -7.26 13.69 4.46
C LEU A 363 -7.94 14.91 5.10
N VAL A 364 -8.20 14.83 6.42
CA VAL A 364 -8.91 15.89 7.14
C VAL A 364 -8.08 16.42 8.30
N CYS A 365 -7.76 17.70 8.26
CA CYS A 365 -7.16 18.41 9.39
C CYS A 365 -8.27 19.12 10.18
N SER A 366 -8.54 18.68 11.41
CA SER A 366 -9.60 19.25 12.26
C SER A 366 -9.04 19.99 13.47
N LYS A 367 -9.62 21.14 13.80
CA LYS A 367 -9.33 21.87 15.04
C LYS A 367 -10.61 22.47 15.62
N GLU A 368 -10.74 22.36 16.94
CA GLU A 368 -11.86 22.92 17.70
C GLU A 368 -11.34 23.93 18.74
N TRP A 369 -12.10 25.00 18.94
CA TRP A 369 -11.87 26.00 19.96
C TRP A 369 -13.19 26.34 20.65
N SER A 370 -13.14 26.55 21.97
CA SER A 370 -14.21 27.19 22.73
C SER A 370 -13.82 28.64 23.02
N PHE A 371 -14.72 29.57 22.79
CA PHE A 371 -14.51 31.00 23.05
C PHE A 371 -15.41 31.47 24.18
N GLU A 372 -14.88 32.25 25.10
CA GLU A 372 -15.72 32.88 26.13
C GLU A 372 -16.54 33.99 25.49
N ALA A 373 -17.87 33.92 25.63
CA ALA A 373 -18.73 35.04 25.28
C ALA A 373 -18.59 36.12 26.37
N PRO A 374 -18.31 37.39 26.03
CA PRO A 374 -18.28 38.47 27.00
C PRO A 374 -19.65 38.62 27.68
N ALA A 375 -19.63 38.80 29.01
CA ALA A 375 -20.83 38.86 29.86
C ALA A 375 -21.83 39.98 29.45
N THR A 376 -21.34 41.02 28.76
CA THR A 376 -22.16 42.09 28.19
C THR A 376 -21.65 42.39 26.78
N PRO A 377 -22.37 42.03 25.70
CA PRO A 377 -21.97 42.43 24.36
C PRO A 377 -22.08 43.97 24.26
N PRO A 378 -21.05 44.68 23.77
CA PRO A 378 -21.15 46.11 23.53
C PRO A 378 -22.32 46.39 22.57
N ILE A 379 -23.08 47.46 22.84
CA ILE A 379 -24.22 47.85 21.97
C ILE A 379 -23.66 48.12 20.56
N GLY A 380 -24.11 47.33 19.58
CA GLY A 380 -23.65 47.41 18.19
C GLY A 380 -22.41 46.56 17.84
N ALA A 381 -21.90 45.74 18.75
CA ALA A 381 -20.78 44.84 18.46
C ALA A 381 -21.21 43.62 17.61
N VAL A 382 -20.38 43.30 16.62
CA VAL A 382 -20.37 42.01 15.92
C VAL A 382 -20.14 40.89 16.94
N ASP A 383 -20.73 39.71 16.71
CA ASP A 383 -20.56 38.51 17.56
C ASP A 383 -19.09 38.38 18.00
N PRO A 384 -18.79 38.41 19.31
CA PRO A 384 -17.42 38.38 19.83
C PRO A 384 -16.69 37.07 19.52
N VAL A 385 -17.42 36.05 19.07
CA VAL A 385 -16.85 34.77 18.66
C VAL A 385 -16.42 34.82 17.19
N PRO A 386 -15.17 34.43 16.84
CA PRO A 386 -14.65 34.52 15.49
C PRO A 386 -15.53 33.87 14.41
N ASP A 387 -15.70 34.59 13.31
CA ASP A 387 -16.34 34.10 12.09
C ASP A 387 -15.36 33.32 11.19
N GLY A 388 -15.85 32.79 10.06
CA GLY A 388 -15.04 32.01 9.13
C GLY A 388 -13.76 32.73 8.67
N PRO A 389 -13.82 33.98 8.16
CA PRO A 389 -12.64 34.75 7.80
C PRO A 389 -11.63 34.96 8.95
N ALA A 390 -12.10 35.20 10.17
CA ALA A 390 -11.21 35.32 11.33
C ALA A 390 -10.55 33.98 11.67
N LEU A 391 -11.29 32.86 11.61
CA LEU A 391 -10.76 31.52 11.81
C LEU A 391 -9.73 31.12 10.73
N ALA A 392 -9.96 31.52 9.48
CA ALA A 392 -9.06 31.27 8.36
C ALA A 392 -7.67 31.92 8.54
N ARG A 393 -7.56 32.99 9.35
CA ARG A 393 -6.29 33.67 9.67
C ARG A 393 -5.53 33.00 10.81
N ARG A 394 -6.13 32.07 11.56
CA ARG A 394 -5.45 31.36 12.65
C ARG A 394 -4.39 30.43 12.10
N LYS A 395 -3.28 30.30 12.84
CA LYS A 395 -2.10 29.53 12.43
C LYS A 395 -2.16 28.07 12.87
N ILE A 396 -1.58 27.22 12.04
CA ILE A 396 -1.32 25.81 12.27
C ILE A 396 -0.04 25.42 11.52
N ALA A 397 0.94 24.83 12.22
CA ALA A 397 2.21 24.37 11.65
C ALA A 397 2.94 25.38 10.74
N GLY A 398 2.86 26.68 11.04
CA GLY A 398 3.55 27.73 10.27
C GLY A 398 2.74 28.33 9.12
N ALA A 399 1.56 27.79 8.78
CA ALA A 399 0.62 28.34 7.80
C ALA A 399 -0.70 28.73 8.49
N THR A 400 -1.63 29.38 7.78
CA THR A 400 -3.00 29.60 8.27
C THR A 400 -3.98 28.55 7.76
N PHE A 401 -5.12 28.38 8.43
CA PHE A 401 -6.19 27.49 7.96
C PHE A 401 -6.68 27.87 6.56
N GLY A 402 -6.77 29.17 6.25
CA GLY A 402 -7.14 29.65 4.91
C GLY A 402 -6.11 29.28 3.85
N GLN A 403 -4.82 29.34 4.19
CA GLN A 403 -3.75 28.90 3.28
C GLN A 403 -3.82 27.40 3.02
N LEU A 404 -3.99 26.58 4.07
CA LEU A 404 -4.15 25.13 3.91
C LEU A 404 -5.37 24.77 3.06
N ALA A 405 -6.48 25.48 3.23
CA ALA A 405 -7.73 25.20 2.53
C ALA A 405 -7.67 25.53 1.03
N ALA A 406 -6.83 26.49 0.63
CA ALA A 406 -6.80 27.04 -0.73
C ALA A 406 -5.41 26.97 -1.38
N GLY A 407 -4.52 26.10 -0.92
CA GLY A 407 -3.15 26.03 -1.41
C GLY A 407 -2.60 24.61 -1.49
N GLN A 408 -1.42 24.48 -2.09
CA GLN A 408 -0.65 23.24 -2.08
C GLN A 408 0.22 23.18 -0.83
N VAL A 409 0.06 22.11 -0.05
CA VAL A 409 0.73 21.90 1.22
C VAL A 409 1.84 20.88 1.03
N VAL A 410 3.07 21.25 1.38
CA VAL A 410 4.19 20.32 1.46
C VAL A 410 4.60 20.23 2.92
N SER A 411 4.55 19.02 3.48
CA SER A 411 4.96 18.78 4.86
C SER A 411 6.01 17.67 4.95
N ARG A 412 6.98 17.86 5.84
CA ARG A 412 7.99 16.87 6.25
C ARG A 412 7.79 16.37 7.68
N ALA A 413 6.73 16.86 8.34
CA ALA A 413 6.38 16.45 9.68
C ALA A 413 4.85 16.42 9.78
N ALA A 414 4.25 15.36 9.26
CA ALA A 414 2.83 15.12 9.41
C ALA A 414 2.59 13.73 9.99
N LYS A 415 1.46 13.57 10.68
CA LYS A 415 0.97 12.31 11.21
C LYS A 415 -0.41 12.07 10.66
N ARG A 416 -0.57 10.96 9.94
CA ARG A 416 -1.86 10.50 9.42
C ARG A 416 -2.38 9.39 10.32
N ARG A 417 -3.64 9.48 10.72
CA ARG A 417 -4.37 8.40 11.37
C ARG A 417 -5.06 7.50 10.35
N ALA A 418 -5.38 6.29 10.76
CA ALA A 418 -6.01 5.28 9.91
C ALA A 418 -7.39 5.76 9.38
N ASN A 419 -8.14 6.51 10.19
CA ASN A 419 -9.38 7.21 9.81
C ASN A 419 -9.20 8.45 8.91
N ARG A 420 -8.03 8.62 8.26
CA ARG A 420 -7.70 9.75 7.36
C ARG A 420 -7.62 11.12 8.04
N ALA A 421 -7.68 11.19 9.37
CA ALA A 421 -7.32 12.43 10.06
C ALA A 421 -5.83 12.70 9.88
N ILE A 422 -5.47 13.98 9.67
CA ILE A 422 -4.09 14.41 9.59
C ILE A 422 -3.79 15.49 10.61
N THR A 423 -2.63 15.40 11.23
CA THR A 423 -2.07 16.44 12.08
C THR A 423 -0.71 16.86 11.56
N PHE A 424 -0.44 18.16 11.60
CA PHE A 424 0.84 18.72 11.20
C PHE A 424 1.70 19.00 12.43
N GLY A 425 2.96 18.62 12.36
CA GLY A 425 3.96 18.92 13.39
C GLY A 425 4.24 20.41 13.48
N SER A 426 4.59 20.87 14.68
CA SER A 426 4.84 22.28 14.95
C SER A 426 6.29 22.73 14.70
N ALA A 427 7.15 21.86 14.17
CA ALA A 427 8.56 22.18 13.93
C ALA A 427 8.69 23.29 12.86
N HIS A 428 9.55 24.29 13.11
CA HIS A 428 9.76 25.40 12.18
C HIS A 428 10.23 24.90 10.81
N GLY A 429 9.61 25.42 9.74
CA GLY A 429 9.96 25.06 8.35
C GLY A 429 9.55 23.65 7.92
N SER A 430 8.84 22.90 8.77
CA SER A 430 8.40 21.53 8.45
C SER A 430 7.18 21.47 7.53
N THR A 431 6.37 22.53 7.50
CA THR A 431 5.22 22.64 6.60
C THR A 431 5.29 23.96 5.84
N SER A 432 5.21 23.89 4.52
CA SER A 432 5.13 25.03 3.62
C SER A 432 3.84 24.96 2.81
N VAL A 433 3.28 26.13 2.50
CA VAL A 433 2.07 26.24 1.70
C VAL A 433 2.30 27.23 0.58
N VAL A 434 2.02 26.80 -0.64
CA VAL A 434 2.11 27.63 -1.85
C VAL A 434 0.68 27.88 -2.35
N PRO A 435 0.32 29.10 -2.80
CA PRO A 435 -0.98 29.34 -3.42
C PRO A 435 -1.21 28.42 -4.62
N GLN A 436 -2.45 27.97 -4.81
CA GLN A 436 -2.83 27.19 -5.99
C GLN A 436 -3.72 28.02 -6.92
N THR A 437 -3.54 27.86 -8.23
CA THR A 437 -4.36 28.52 -9.25
C THR A 437 -5.68 27.78 -9.54
N GLY A 438 -5.80 26.53 -9.08
CA GLY A 438 -6.99 25.71 -9.30
C GLY A 438 -7.05 25.05 -10.68
N ASP A 439 -5.91 24.95 -11.38
CA ASP A 439 -5.79 24.22 -12.64
C ASP A 439 -5.72 22.72 -12.35
N TRP A 440 -6.88 22.08 -12.32
CA TRP A 440 -7.08 20.63 -12.16
C TRP A 440 -7.29 20.00 -13.55
N ASP A 441 -6.25 20.00 -14.38
CA ASP A 441 -6.24 19.26 -15.65
C ASP A 441 -5.86 17.79 -15.46
#